data_AF-I3KV81-F1
#
_entry.id   AF-I3KV81-F1
#
_cell.length_a   1.000
_cell.length_b   1.000
_cell.length_c   1.000
_cell.angle_alpha   90.00
_cell.angle_beta   90.00
_cell.angle_gamma   90.00
#
_symmetry.space_group_name_H-M   'P 1'
#
loop_
_entity.id
_entity.type
_entity.pdbx_description
1 polymer ?
#
loop_
_entity_poly.entity_id
_entity_poly.type
_entity_poly.pdbx_seq_one_letter_code
_entity_poly.pdbx_strand_id
1 'polypeptide(L)'
;MEEISVRAESAEQDNPKPSTHHTDFIMIEERDSLNANLSAVSKKLAVMSEERDLLRANLSENLIEFERLLSLSKQKKTCPVGWSSFSHSCYLLSERSGSWDAARKDCRDRGADLVVIDSPEEQTLLSMITIKNAWIGLNDKEQEGTWKWVDGTPLTLMYWATTQPDNGGKQDCVYVRKDERRSWDDGWCLTDYRQWICEKTPNPKNTCPVGWRSFNHSCYLLSKSFGSWDAARRDCRDRGADLLVINSPEEQNFLSTITTEGVWIGLNDKEQEGTWKWVDGTPVTLTYWASDQPDNGGEEDCAHVRSDEKKSWNDLSCSSSFQWICEKVAENN
;
A
#
# COMPACT_ATOMS: atom_id res chain seq x y z
N MET A 1 118.03 15.32 -35.62
CA MET A 1 117.78 15.41 -34.16
C MET A 1 117.45 16.86 -33.91
N GLU A 2 116.17 17.20 -34.08
CA GLU A 2 115.18 17.36 -32.98
C GLU A 2 115.39 18.72 -32.30
N GLU A 3 114.40 19.59 -32.06
CA GLU A 3 112.95 19.39 -31.94
C GLU A 3 112.21 20.74 -32.11
N ILE A 4 110.92 20.65 -32.40
CA ILE A 4 109.97 21.73 -32.68
C ILE A 4 109.36 22.25 -31.36
N SER A 5 109.12 23.56 -31.23
CA SER A 5 108.20 24.10 -30.20
C SER A 5 107.24 25.10 -30.83
N VAL A 6 105.97 24.70 -30.94
CA VAL A 6 104.83 25.53 -31.35
C VAL A 6 104.13 26.00 -30.08
N ARG A 7 103.89 27.31 -29.96
CA ARG A 7 103.06 27.90 -28.90
C ARG A 7 101.72 28.28 -29.51
N ALA A 8 100.65 27.65 -29.05
CA ALA A 8 99.28 27.93 -29.46
C ALA A 8 98.66 29.00 -28.54
N GLU A 9 98.01 30.01 -29.13
CA GLU A 9 97.12 30.95 -28.44
C GLU A 9 95.70 30.37 -28.42
N SER A 10 95.10 30.25 -27.23
CA SER A 10 93.72 29.83 -27.02
C SER A 10 92.81 31.07 -26.93
N ALA A 11 91.87 31.18 -27.88
CA ALA A 11 90.76 32.13 -27.81
C ALA A 11 89.65 31.57 -26.90
N GLU A 12 89.26 32.36 -25.89
CA GLU A 12 88.18 32.05 -24.96
C GLU A 12 86.84 32.45 -25.59
N GLN A 13 85.95 31.47 -25.77
CA GLN A 13 84.65 31.64 -26.45
C GLN A 13 83.57 31.85 -25.39
N ASP A 14 83.10 33.10 -25.28
CA ASP A 14 82.06 33.53 -24.35
C ASP A 14 80.70 32.97 -24.79
N ASN A 15 80.16 32.03 -24.02
CA ASN A 15 78.90 31.35 -24.31
C ASN A 15 77.78 32.04 -23.50
N PRO A 16 76.72 32.57 -24.13
CA PRO A 16 75.70 33.32 -23.41
C PRO A 16 74.89 32.40 -22.49
N LYS A 17 74.77 32.78 -21.21
CA LYS A 17 73.93 32.08 -20.22
C LYS A 17 72.45 32.11 -20.63
N PRO A 18 71.67 31.05 -20.41
CA PRO A 18 70.23 31.03 -20.69
C PRO A 18 69.48 32.07 -19.85
N SER A 19 68.51 32.75 -20.46
CA SER A 19 67.64 33.75 -19.82
C SER A 19 66.75 33.11 -18.74
N THR A 20 66.96 33.50 -17.48
CA THR A 20 66.20 33.06 -16.29
C THR A 20 64.73 33.52 -16.29
N HIS A 21 64.37 34.50 -17.11
CA HIS A 21 63.00 35.07 -17.14
C HIS A 21 61.96 34.16 -17.81
N HIS A 22 62.35 33.25 -18.69
CA HIS A 22 61.40 32.40 -19.42
C HIS A 22 60.96 31.19 -18.60
N THR A 23 61.86 30.62 -17.79
CA THR A 23 61.58 29.52 -16.86
C THR A 23 60.66 29.93 -15.72
N ASP A 24 60.83 31.14 -15.17
CA ASP A 24 59.98 31.63 -14.08
C ASP A 24 58.52 31.86 -14.52
N PHE A 25 58.32 32.26 -15.78
CA PHE A 25 56.98 32.46 -16.35
C PHE A 25 56.21 31.15 -16.54
N ILE A 26 56.89 30.11 -17.05
CA ILE A 26 56.30 28.76 -17.23
C ILE A 26 55.91 28.15 -15.87
N MET A 27 56.76 28.32 -14.85
CA MET A 27 56.48 27.82 -13.50
C MET A 27 55.25 28.50 -12.85
N ILE A 28 54.98 29.76 -13.19
CA ILE A 28 53.80 30.50 -12.73
C ILE A 28 52.53 29.97 -13.41
N GLU A 29 52.56 29.75 -14.73
CA GLU A 29 51.43 29.21 -15.49
C GLU A 29 51.05 27.78 -15.02
N GLU A 30 52.04 26.92 -14.76
CA GLU A 30 51.79 25.58 -14.22
C GLU A 30 51.19 25.64 -12.81
N ARG A 31 51.68 26.54 -11.95
CA ARG A 31 51.13 26.75 -10.60
C ARG A 31 49.69 27.25 -10.64
N ASP A 32 49.39 28.18 -11.53
CA ASP A 32 48.06 28.78 -11.63
C ASP A 32 47.06 27.76 -12.22
N SER A 33 47.50 26.95 -13.19
CA SER A 33 46.76 25.78 -13.70
C SER A 33 46.49 24.74 -12.60
N LEU A 34 47.50 24.43 -11.78
CA LEU A 34 47.36 23.50 -10.66
C LEU A 34 46.38 24.03 -9.59
N ASN A 35 46.43 25.33 -9.29
CA ASN A 35 45.50 25.97 -8.37
C ASN A 35 44.05 25.99 -8.90
N ALA A 36 43.86 26.23 -10.21
CA ALA A 36 42.55 26.16 -10.85
C ALA A 36 41.98 24.73 -10.78
N ASN A 37 42.81 23.72 -11.06
CA ASN A 37 42.43 22.32 -10.93
C ASN A 37 42.10 21.93 -9.49
N LEU A 38 42.91 22.36 -8.52
CA LEU A 38 42.66 22.13 -7.10
C LEU A 38 41.34 22.77 -6.64
N SER A 39 41.04 23.98 -7.11
CA SER A 39 39.78 24.67 -6.85
C SER A 39 38.58 23.91 -7.43
N ALA A 40 38.70 23.41 -8.67
CA ALA A 40 37.66 22.61 -9.31
C ALA A 40 37.40 21.29 -8.57
N VAL A 41 38.46 20.58 -8.17
CA VAL A 41 38.37 19.35 -7.38
C VAL A 41 37.73 19.62 -6.01
N SER A 42 38.13 20.70 -5.34
CA SER A 42 37.57 21.08 -4.03
C SER A 42 36.08 21.38 -4.10
N LYS A 43 35.63 22.08 -5.15
CA LYS A 43 34.20 22.33 -5.39
C LYS A 43 33.43 21.03 -5.63
N LYS A 44 33.98 20.12 -6.44
CA LYS A 44 33.33 18.83 -6.71
C LYS A 44 33.24 17.96 -5.45
N LEU A 45 34.27 18.00 -4.61
CA LEU A 45 34.27 17.30 -3.31
C LEU A 45 33.20 17.86 -2.36
N ALA A 46 32.99 19.18 -2.35
CA ALA A 46 31.93 19.80 -1.55
C ALA A 46 30.53 19.33 -1.98
N VAL A 47 30.24 19.34 -3.29
CA VAL A 47 28.97 18.84 -3.84
C VAL A 47 28.76 17.36 -3.49
N MET A 48 29.79 16.53 -3.67
CA MET A 48 29.71 15.10 -3.32
C MET A 48 29.51 14.87 -1.81
N SER A 49 30.01 15.76 -0.95
CA SER A 49 29.76 15.69 0.48
C SER A 49 28.30 16.02 0.82
N GLU A 50 27.72 17.03 0.19
CA GLU A 50 26.30 17.39 0.38
C GLU A 50 25.37 16.25 -0.07
N GLU A 51 25.62 15.66 -1.24
CA GLU A 51 24.86 14.50 -1.73
C GLU A 51 24.96 13.30 -0.77
N ARG A 52 26.17 13.02 -0.26
CA ARG A 52 26.38 11.95 0.73
C ARG A 52 25.57 12.21 2.01
N ASP A 53 25.56 13.44 2.48
CA ASP A 53 24.89 13.79 3.74
C ASP A 53 23.36 13.75 3.58
N LEU A 54 22.83 14.13 2.41
CA LEU A 54 21.42 13.94 2.06
C LEU A 54 21.03 12.45 1.98
N LEU A 55 21.84 11.63 1.30
CA LEU A 55 21.64 10.18 1.23
C LEU A 55 21.64 9.52 2.61
N ARG A 56 22.53 9.98 3.51
CA ARG A 56 22.57 9.51 4.91
C ARG A 56 21.31 9.89 5.68
N ALA A 57 20.80 11.10 5.51
CA ALA A 57 19.56 11.53 6.16
C ALA A 57 18.37 10.66 5.69
N ASN A 58 18.20 10.48 4.37
CA ASN A 58 17.13 9.63 3.82
C ASN A 58 17.25 8.17 4.29
N LEU A 59 18.47 7.62 4.34
CA LEU A 59 18.70 6.27 4.86
C LEU A 59 18.30 6.16 6.34
N SER A 60 18.55 7.20 7.13
CA SER A 60 18.16 7.22 8.54
C SER A 60 16.65 7.28 8.74
N GLU A 61 15.92 8.04 7.91
CA GLU A 61 14.45 8.07 7.94
C GLU A 61 13.85 6.73 7.53
N ASN A 62 14.39 6.11 6.48
CA ASN A 62 13.98 4.77 6.04
C ASN A 62 14.26 3.70 7.11
N LEU A 63 15.36 3.81 7.86
CA LEU A 63 15.66 2.91 8.98
C LEU A 63 14.65 3.07 10.12
N ILE A 64 14.28 4.31 10.47
CA ILE A 64 13.26 4.57 11.50
C ILE A 64 11.91 4.01 11.07
N GLU A 65 11.52 4.21 9.81
CA GLU A 65 10.26 3.66 9.30
C GLU A 65 10.30 2.13 9.22
N PHE A 66 11.43 1.54 8.82
CA PHE A 66 11.62 0.09 8.85
C PHE A 66 11.53 -0.48 10.27
N GLU A 67 12.13 0.19 11.26
CA GLU A 67 12.01 -0.20 12.67
C GLU A 67 10.57 -0.05 13.20
N ARG A 68 9.85 1.00 12.77
CA ARG A 68 8.43 1.20 13.07
C ARG A 68 7.58 0.08 12.46
N LEU A 69 7.76 -0.24 11.19
CA LEU A 69 7.08 -1.34 10.49
C LEU A 69 7.45 -2.70 11.09
N LEU A 70 8.70 -2.91 11.50
CA LEU A 70 9.12 -4.10 12.25
C LEU A 70 8.45 -4.15 13.62
N SER A 71 8.26 -3.03 14.31
CA SER A 71 7.55 -3.00 15.59
C SER A 71 6.06 -3.33 15.42
N LEU A 72 5.43 -2.84 14.35
CA LEU A 72 4.03 -3.12 13.98
C LEU A 72 3.86 -4.58 13.56
N SER A 73 4.80 -5.16 12.81
CA SER A 73 4.76 -6.58 12.44
C SER A 73 5.09 -7.51 13.62
N LYS A 74 5.89 -7.06 14.60
CA LYS A 74 6.17 -7.77 15.85
C LYS A 74 5.02 -7.68 16.86
N GLN A 75 4.11 -6.71 16.73
CA GLN A 75 2.79 -6.78 17.36
C GLN A 75 1.93 -7.84 16.66
N LYS A 76 2.33 -9.11 16.74
CA LYS A 76 1.44 -10.23 16.46
C LYS A 76 0.26 -10.13 17.42
N LYS A 77 -0.86 -9.59 16.94
CA LYS A 77 -2.15 -9.67 17.64
C LYS A 77 -2.45 -11.15 17.82
N THR A 78 -2.26 -11.65 19.05
CA THR A 78 -2.52 -13.06 19.36
C THR A 78 -3.99 -13.22 19.69
N CYS A 79 -4.63 -14.22 19.07
CA CYS A 79 -6.02 -14.51 19.36
C CYS A 79 -6.17 -15.12 20.76
N PRO A 80 -7.31 -14.89 21.45
CA PRO A 80 -7.58 -15.53 22.72
C PRO A 80 -7.49 -17.05 22.60
N VAL A 81 -7.17 -17.73 23.70
CA VAL A 81 -7.10 -19.20 23.72
C VAL A 81 -8.42 -19.80 23.21
N GLY A 82 -8.33 -20.75 22.27
CA GLY A 82 -9.47 -21.39 21.63
C GLY A 82 -10.00 -20.67 20.38
N TRP A 83 -9.43 -19.52 20.01
CA TRP A 83 -9.76 -18.80 18.77
C TRP A 83 -8.69 -19.04 17.70
N SER A 84 -9.14 -19.20 16.47
CA SER A 84 -8.28 -19.30 15.29
C SER A 84 -7.96 -17.90 14.77
N SER A 85 -6.68 -17.62 14.51
CA SER A 85 -6.26 -16.37 13.86
C SER A 85 -6.31 -16.53 12.35
N PHE A 86 -6.92 -15.57 11.67
CA PHE A 86 -6.87 -15.44 10.23
C PHE A 86 -6.89 -13.96 9.85
N SER A 87 -5.98 -13.56 8.96
CA SER A 87 -5.77 -12.14 8.63
C SER A 87 -5.60 -11.28 9.90
N HIS A 88 -6.46 -10.28 10.08
CA HIS A 88 -6.47 -9.37 11.22
C HIS A 88 -7.56 -9.68 12.26
N SER A 89 -8.26 -10.81 12.12
CA SER A 89 -9.40 -11.21 12.94
C SER A 89 -9.14 -12.53 13.68
N CYS A 90 -9.92 -12.75 14.73
CA CYS A 90 -9.96 -13.98 15.49
C CYS A 90 -11.33 -14.63 15.35
N TYR A 91 -11.37 -15.93 15.06
CA TYR A 91 -12.61 -16.66 14.81
C TYR A 91 -12.79 -17.79 15.81
N LEU A 92 -14.03 -18.01 16.25
CA LEU A 92 -14.40 -19.10 17.16
C LEU A 92 -15.64 -19.82 16.65
N LEU A 93 -15.53 -21.12 16.37
CA LEU A 93 -16.69 -21.98 16.19
C LEU A 93 -17.21 -22.41 17.56
N SER A 94 -18.50 -22.23 17.82
CA SER A 94 -19.13 -22.64 19.07
C SER A 94 -19.12 -24.17 19.25
N GLU A 95 -18.92 -24.65 20.48
CA GLU A 95 -19.04 -26.09 20.78
C GLU A 95 -20.51 -26.56 20.86
N ARG A 96 -21.42 -25.63 21.14
CA ARG A 96 -22.86 -25.89 21.33
C ARG A 96 -23.68 -25.33 20.18
N SER A 97 -24.90 -25.85 20.04
CA SER A 97 -25.89 -25.34 19.09
C SER A 97 -26.97 -24.50 19.79
N GLY A 98 -27.59 -23.58 19.04
CA GLY A 98 -28.60 -22.65 19.56
C GLY A 98 -29.30 -21.87 18.46
N SER A 99 -30.28 -21.06 18.87
CA SER A 99 -30.93 -20.08 18.00
C SER A 99 -29.96 -18.97 17.59
N TRP A 100 -30.29 -18.25 16.51
CA TRP A 100 -29.44 -17.19 16.00
C TRP A 100 -29.24 -16.05 17.02
N ASP A 101 -30.30 -15.67 17.73
CA ASP A 101 -30.21 -14.63 18.77
C ASP A 101 -29.36 -15.08 19.97
N ALA A 102 -29.43 -16.37 20.34
CA ALA A 102 -28.57 -16.93 21.39
C ALA A 102 -27.10 -16.99 20.96
N ALA A 103 -26.86 -17.30 19.68
CA ALA A 103 -25.54 -17.31 19.07
C ALA A 103 -24.91 -15.91 19.07
N ARG A 104 -25.64 -14.90 18.58
CA ARG A 104 -25.18 -13.50 18.59
C ARG A 104 -24.89 -13.00 20.00
N LYS A 105 -25.74 -13.35 20.97
CA LYS A 105 -25.52 -13.02 22.37
C LYS A 105 -24.21 -13.64 22.90
N ASP A 106 -23.95 -14.92 22.64
CA ASP A 106 -22.72 -15.59 23.07
C ASP A 106 -21.46 -14.93 22.48
N CYS A 107 -21.49 -14.53 21.20
CA CYS A 107 -20.37 -13.80 20.61
C CYS A 107 -20.15 -12.44 21.29
N ARG A 108 -21.23 -11.67 21.51
CA ARG A 108 -21.17 -10.37 22.19
C ARG A 108 -20.65 -10.46 23.62
N ASP A 109 -21.07 -11.48 24.36
CA ASP A 109 -20.58 -11.74 25.72
C ASP A 109 -19.05 -12.01 25.75
N ARG A 110 -18.45 -12.39 24.61
CA ARG A 110 -16.99 -12.61 24.45
C ARG A 110 -16.23 -11.40 23.88
N GLY A 111 -16.92 -10.27 23.70
CA GLY A 111 -16.37 -9.07 23.07
C GLY A 111 -16.08 -9.28 21.58
N ALA A 112 -17.01 -9.95 20.89
CA ALA A 112 -17.03 -10.28 19.46
C ALA A 112 -18.44 -10.01 18.91
N ASP A 113 -18.72 -10.30 17.64
CA ASP A 113 -20.09 -10.48 17.14
C ASP A 113 -20.14 -11.74 16.25
N LEU A 114 -21.30 -12.09 15.70
CA LEU A 114 -21.35 -13.13 14.66
C LEU A 114 -20.49 -12.71 13.46
N VAL A 115 -19.82 -13.68 12.83
CA VAL A 115 -18.90 -13.41 11.71
C VAL A 115 -19.58 -12.64 10.59
N VAL A 116 -18.89 -11.61 10.10
CA VAL A 116 -19.18 -10.93 8.83
C VAL A 116 -18.29 -11.57 7.78
N ILE A 117 -18.83 -11.82 6.58
CA ILE A 117 -18.04 -12.38 5.48
C ILE A 117 -18.05 -11.35 4.37
N ASP A 118 -17.03 -10.49 4.34
CA ASP A 118 -16.93 -9.37 3.40
C ASP A 118 -15.83 -9.57 2.34
N SER A 119 -15.13 -10.72 2.40
CA SER A 119 -14.07 -11.08 1.45
C SER A 119 -14.11 -12.56 1.03
N PRO A 120 -13.65 -12.89 -0.19
CA PRO A 120 -13.46 -14.27 -0.64
C PRO A 120 -12.51 -15.10 0.24
N GLU A 121 -11.53 -14.44 0.85
CA GLU A 121 -10.58 -15.03 1.78
C GLU A 121 -11.28 -15.53 3.04
N GLU A 122 -12.20 -14.74 3.60
CA GLU A 122 -13.02 -15.16 4.75
C GLU A 122 -13.98 -16.30 4.40
N GLN A 123 -14.62 -16.26 3.23
CA GLN A 123 -15.44 -17.38 2.76
C GLN A 123 -14.61 -18.67 2.67
N THR A 124 -13.36 -18.57 2.22
CA THR A 124 -12.43 -19.71 2.15
C THR A 124 -12.06 -20.21 3.54
N LEU A 125 -11.85 -19.33 4.52
CA LEU A 125 -11.56 -19.70 5.91
C LEU A 125 -12.65 -20.57 6.54
N LEU A 126 -13.93 -20.33 6.21
CA LEU A 126 -15.05 -21.13 6.73
C LEU A 126 -14.81 -22.62 6.52
N SER A 127 -14.14 -22.99 5.43
CA SER A 127 -13.83 -24.38 5.13
C SER A 127 -12.91 -25.06 6.14
N MET A 128 -12.05 -24.28 6.80
CA MET A 128 -11.10 -24.74 7.79
C MET A 128 -11.69 -24.78 9.20
N ILE A 129 -12.65 -23.90 9.51
CA ILE A 129 -13.19 -23.74 10.86
C ILE A 129 -14.55 -24.42 11.07
N THR A 130 -15.31 -24.70 10.01
CA THR A 130 -16.65 -25.31 10.12
C THR A 130 -16.65 -26.81 9.84
N ILE A 131 -17.33 -27.56 10.71
CA ILE A 131 -17.55 -29.01 10.57
C ILE A 131 -19.04 -29.39 10.50
N LYS A 132 -19.92 -28.44 10.80
CA LYS A 132 -21.38 -28.54 10.72
C LYS A 132 -21.94 -27.22 10.22
N ASN A 133 -23.24 -27.19 9.94
CA ASN A 133 -23.94 -25.95 9.64
C ASN A 133 -23.79 -24.97 10.81
N ALA A 134 -23.43 -23.73 10.51
CA ALA A 134 -23.16 -22.73 11.53
C ALA A 134 -23.77 -21.37 11.18
N TRP A 135 -24.39 -20.70 12.16
CA TRP A 135 -24.88 -19.34 12.02
C TRP A 135 -23.75 -18.36 11.72
N ILE A 136 -24.06 -17.41 10.84
CA ILE A 136 -23.24 -16.24 10.51
C ILE A 136 -24.04 -14.96 10.80
N GLY A 137 -23.41 -13.79 10.62
CA GLY A 137 -24.01 -12.52 11.00
C GLY A 137 -25.07 -11.96 10.04
N LEU A 138 -25.23 -12.55 8.86
CA LEU A 138 -26.17 -12.08 7.85
C LEU A 138 -27.62 -12.37 8.25
N ASN A 139 -28.49 -11.37 8.09
CA ASN A 139 -29.92 -11.45 8.42
C ASN A 139 -30.72 -10.36 7.68
N ASP A 140 -32.03 -10.53 7.55
CA ASP A 140 -32.97 -9.53 7.02
C ASP A 140 -34.18 -9.31 7.96
N LYS A 141 -34.01 -9.65 9.25
CA LYS A 141 -35.02 -9.55 10.34
C LYS A 141 -35.78 -8.24 10.43
N GLU A 142 -35.17 -7.14 9.99
CA GLU A 142 -35.80 -5.80 10.04
C GLU A 142 -36.69 -5.52 8.82
N GLN A 143 -36.28 -6.00 7.65
CA GLN A 143 -36.98 -5.79 6.40
C GLN A 143 -36.69 -6.96 5.46
N GLU A 144 -37.70 -7.79 5.26
CA GLU A 144 -37.70 -8.91 4.34
C GLU A 144 -37.07 -8.55 2.98
N GLY A 145 -36.15 -9.40 2.52
CA GLY A 145 -35.41 -9.22 1.27
C GLY A 145 -34.32 -8.14 1.31
N THR A 146 -34.13 -7.46 2.43
CA THR A 146 -33.09 -6.44 2.65
C THR A 146 -32.02 -6.98 3.60
N TRP A 147 -31.13 -7.79 3.05
CA TRP A 147 -30.05 -8.46 3.80
C TRP A 147 -28.99 -7.48 4.31
N LYS A 148 -28.63 -7.64 5.58
CA LYS A 148 -27.56 -6.88 6.23
C LYS A 148 -26.80 -7.71 7.26
N TRP A 149 -25.57 -7.32 7.49
CA TRP A 149 -24.71 -7.93 8.49
C TRP A 149 -24.99 -7.39 9.89
N VAL A 150 -24.50 -8.10 10.91
CA VAL A 150 -24.65 -7.70 12.32
C VAL A 150 -23.95 -6.39 12.67
N ASP A 151 -23.00 -5.93 11.85
CA ASP A 151 -22.33 -4.63 11.97
C ASP A 151 -23.11 -3.48 11.26
N GLY A 152 -24.19 -3.81 10.55
CA GLY A 152 -25.05 -2.87 9.84
C GLY A 152 -24.67 -2.65 8.38
N THR A 153 -23.60 -3.26 7.87
CA THR A 153 -23.23 -3.15 6.46
C THR A 153 -24.22 -3.92 5.56
N PRO A 154 -24.47 -3.43 4.34
CA PRO A 154 -25.36 -4.10 3.39
C PRO A 154 -24.68 -5.35 2.79
N LEU A 155 -25.49 -6.30 2.32
CA LEU A 155 -24.99 -7.47 1.60
C LEU A 155 -24.43 -7.07 0.21
N THR A 156 -23.11 -7.15 0.04
CA THR A 156 -22.42 -6.89 -1.24
C THR A 156 -21.85 -8.15 -1.87
N LEU A 157 -21.36 -9.09 -1.05
CA LEU A 157 -20.78 -10.38 -1.44
C LEU A 157 -21.67 -11.52 -0.95
N MET A 158 -21.98 -12.48 -1.82
CA MET A 158 -22.92 -13.55 -1.48
C MET A 158 -22.47 -14.92 -1.99
N TYR A 159 -22.66 -15.93 -1.15
CA TYR A 159 -22.34 -17.33 -1.46
C TYR A 159 -23.55 -18.26 -1.25
N TRP A 160 -24.75 -17.80 -1.62
CA TRP A 160 -25.97 -18.58 -1.51
C TRP A 160 -25.85 -19.96 -2.17
N ALA A 161 -26.44 -20.97 -1.52
CA ALA A 161 -26.66 -22.26 -2.14
C ALA A 161 -27.60 -22.12 -3.34
N THR A 162 -27.55 -23.08 -4.26
CA THR A 162 -28.51 -23.13 -5.37
C THR A 162 -29.93 -23.06 -4.81
N THR A 163 -30.74 -22.13 -5.34
CA THR A 163 -32.12 -21.82 -4.94
C THR A 163 -32.30 -21.11 -3.59
N GLN A 164 -31.24 -20.59 -2.96
CA GLN A 164 -31.32 -19.82 -1.72
C GLN A 164 -31.05 -18.31 -1.96
N PRO A 165 -31.53 -17.41 -1.09
CA PRO A 165 -32.48 -17.67 -0.01
C PRO A 165 -33.87 -17.95 -0.58
N ASP A 166 -34.56 -18.97 -0.07
CA ASP A 166 -35.90 -19.33 -0.55
C ASP A 166 -37.03 -18.75 0.30
N ASN A 167 -36.68 -18.15 1.44
CA ASN A 167 -37.60 -17.59 2.41
C ASN A 167 -38.81 -18.50 2.63
N GLY A 168 -38.57 -19.77 2.99
CA GLY A 168 -39.58 -20.81 3.26
C GLY A 168 -40.53 -20.53 4.44
N GLY A 169 -40.78 -19.26 4.76
CA GLY A 169 -41.83 -18.79 5.67
C GLY A 169 -41.29 -17.90 6.78
N LYS A 170 -40.51 -16.85 6.44
CA LYS A 170 -39.77 -15.95 7.34
C LYS A 170 -38.49 -16.55 7.91
N GLN A 171 -37.64 -17.02 7.01
CA GLN A 171 -36.30 -17.47 7.34
C GLN A 171 -35.36 -16.26 7.29
N ASP A 172 -35.27 -15.55 8.41
CA ASP A 172 -34.61 -14.23 8.38
C ASP A 172 -33.13 -14.26 8.80
N CYS A 173 -32.57 -15.45 9.05
CA CYS A 173 -31.23 -15.63 9.63
C CYS A 173 -30.39 -16.60 8.81
N VAL A 174 -29.13 -16.25 8.53
CA VAL A 174 -28.32 -17.02 7.59
C VAL A 174 -27.31 -17.92 8.29
N TYR A 175 -27.13 -19.12 7.76
CA TYR A 175 -26.08 -20.05 8.15
C TYR A 175 -25.26 -20.52 6.96
N VAL A 176 -24.02 -20.91 7.24
CA VAL A 176 -23.15 -21.61 6.27
C VAL A 176 -23.42 -23.10 6.34
N ARG A 177 -23.55 -23.74 5.18
CA ARG A 177 -23.77 -25.19 5.03
C ARG A 177 -22.45 -25.94 5.12
N LYS A 178 -22.51 -27.17 5.61
CA LYS A 178 -21.35 -28.09 5.63
C LYS A 178 -21.00 -28.71 4.26
N ASP A 179 -21.36 -28.07 3.16
CA ASP A 179 -21.01 -28.54 1.81
C ASP A 179 -19.60 -28.09 1.41
N GLU A 180 -19.13 -28.54 0.24
CA GLU A 180 -17.77 -28.25 -0.22
C GLU A 180 -17.49 -26.75 -0.38
N ARG A 181 -18.51 -25.96 -0.76
CA ARG A 181 -18.37 -24.52 -1.03
C ARG A 181 -18.69 -23.63 0.18
N ARG A 182 -19.16 -24.23 1.27
CA ARG A 182 -19.66 -23.54 2.47
C ARG A 182 -20.75 -22.54 2.10
N SER A 183 -21.62 -22.98 1.20
CA SER A 183 -22.68 -22.13 0.64
C SER A 183 -23.71 -21.75 1.71
N TRP A 184 -24.40 -20.64 1.50
CA TRP A 184 -25.27 -20.01 2.48
C TRP A 184 -26.73 -20.37 2.26
N ASP A 185 -27.51 -20.34 3.33
CA ASP A 185 -28.91 -20.75 3.35
C ASP A 185 -29.57 -20.04 4.53
N ASP A 186 -30.80 -19.59 4.34
CA ASP A 186 -31.57 -18.89 5.36
C ASP A 186 -32.35 -19.89 6.23
N GLY A 187 -32.56 -19.56 7.49
CA GLY A 187 -33.15 -20.46 8.48
C GLY A 187 -33.99 -19.70 9.50
N TRP A 188 -34.85 -20.44 10.20
CA TRP A 188 -35.72 -19.84 11.21
C TRP A 188 -34.90 -19.42 12.42
N CYS A 189 -34.74 -18.11 12.60
CA CYS A 189 -33.92 -17.51 13.66
C CYS A 189 -34.13 -18.11 15.06
N LEU A 190 -35.38 -18.47 15.39
CA LEU A 190 -35.79 -18.89 16.73
C LEU A 190 -35.80 -20.40 16.94
N THR A 191 -36.19 -21.17 15.92
CA THR A 191 -36.46 -22.61 16.04
C THR A 191 -35.35 -23.48 15.50
N ASP A 192 -34.47 -22.97 14.64
CA ASP A 192 -33.31 -23.70 14.15
C ASP A 192 -32.16 -23.64 15.16
N TYR A 193 -31.51 -24.79 15.38
CA TYR A 193 -30.40 -24.92 16.32
C TYR A 193 -29.14 -25.32 15.57
N ARG A 194 -28.17 -24.40 15.52
CA ARG A 194 -26.91 -24.58 14.79
C ARG A 194 -25.75 -24.14 15.66
N GLN A 195 -24.55 -24.61 15.35
CA GLN A 195 -23.33 -23.97 15.85
C GLN A 195 -23.28 -22.53 15.31
N TRP A 196 -22.34 -21.73 15.76
CA TRP A 196 -22.16 -20.37 15.27
C TRP A 196 -20.70 -19.99 15.25
N ILE A 197 -20.38 -19.01 14.40
CA ILE A 197 -19.03 -18.51 14.26
C ILE A 197 -19.01 -17.10 14.82
N CYS A 198 -18.23 -16.90 15.86
CA CYS A 198 -17.93 -15.56 16.35
C CYS A 198 -16.69 -15.02 15.63
N GLU A 199 -16.74 -13.75 15.30
CA GLU A 199 -15.58 -13.00 14.83
C GLU A 199 -15.26 -11.90 15.83
N LYS A 200 -14.02 -11.93 16.29
CA LYS A 200 -13.43 -10.91 17.13
C LYS A 200 -12.35 -10.23 16.33
N THR A 201 -12.70 -9.08 15.77
CA THR A 201 -11.70 -8.11 15.39
C THR A 201 -11.07 -7.59 16.69
N PRO A 202 -9.73 -7.53 16.80
CA PRO A 202 -9.06 -6.81 17.87
C PRO A 202 -9.45 -5.32 17.90
N ASN A 203 -10.17 -4.87 16.87
CA ASN A 203 -10.61 -3.52 16.63
C ASN A 203 -12.14 -3.42 16.42
N PRO A 204 -12.98 -3.56 17.46
CA PRO A 204 -14.44 -3.65 17.33
C PRO A 204 -15.14 -2.30 17.05
N LYS A 205 -14.38 -1.25 16.71
CA LYS A 205 -14.91 0.05 16.29
C LYS A 205 -14.04 0.54 15.14
N ASN A 206 -14.30 0.08 13.93
CA ASN A 206 -13.76 0.71 12.73
C ASN A 206 -14.44 2.08 12.55
N THR A 207 -14.15 3.04 13.43
CA THR A 207 -14.65 4.40 13.27
C THR A 207 -13.69 5.17 12.40
N CYS A 208 -14.12 5.46 11.19
CA CYS A 208 -13.39 6.38 10.34
C CYS A 208 -13.48 7.80 10.90
N PRO A 209 -12.42 8.61 10.77
CA PRO A 209 -12.47 10.01 11.18
C PRO A 209 -13.60 10.74 10.44
N VAL A 210 -14.13 11.81 11.04
CA VAL A 210 -15.19 12.61 10.41
C VAL A 210 -14.77 13.05 9.01
N GLY A 211 -15.61 12.78 8.03
CA GLY A 211 -15.36 13.09 6.61
C GLY A 211 -14.71 11.96 5.81
N TRP A 212 -14.30 10.86 6.45
CA TRP A 212 -13.82 9.64 5.80
C TRP A 212 -14.97 8.64 5.64
N ARG A 213 -14.99 7.93 4.52
CA ARG A 213 -15.93 6.84 4.25
C ARG A 213 -15.34 5.54 4.77
N SER A 214 -16.17 4.74 5.43
CA SER A 214 -15.78 3.39 5.85
C SER A 214 -16.17 2.40 4.77
N PHE A 215 -15.26 1.49 4.44
CA PHE A 215 -15.54 0.30 3.66
C PHE A 215 -14.61 -0.81 4.13
N ASN A 216 -15.18 -1.97 4.44
CA ASN A 216 -14.51 -3.07 5.14
C ASN A 216 -13.77 -2.57 6.41
N HIS A 217 -12.44 -2.73 6.43
CA HIS A 217 -11.57 -2.35 7.55
C HIS A 217 -10.73 -1.10 7.28
N SER A 218 -11.04 -0.37 6.20
CA SER A 218 -10.32 0.80 5.75
C SER A 218 -11.22 2.04 5.74
N CYS A 219 -10.56 3.18 5.84
CA CYS A 219 -11.14 4.51 5.77
C CYS A 219 -10.60 5.21 4.54
N TYR A 220 -11.51 5.78 3.76
CA TYR A 220 -11.21 6.40 2.47
C TYR A 220 -11.59 7.87 2.47
N LEU A 221 -10.71 8.74 1.97
CA LEU A 221 -10.97 10.17 1.83
C LEU A 221 -10.66 10.62 0.41
N LEU A 222 -11.69 11.11 -0.28
CA LEU A 222 -11.53 11.83 -1.54
C LEU A 222 -11.02 13.25 -1.25
N SER A 223 -9.94 13.63 -1.92
CA SER A 223 -9.38 14.98 -1.83
C SER A 223 -10.35 16.03 -2.36
N LYS A 224 -10.33 17.23 -1.77
CA LYS A 224 -11.03 18.41 -2.32
C LYS A 224 -10.17 19.20 -3.31
N SER A 225 -8.90 18.84 -3.42
CA SER A 225 -7.88 19.54 -4.19
C SER A 225 -7.39 18.66 -5.33
N PHE A 226 -6.84 19.30 -6.35
CA PHE A 226 -6.20 18.64 -7.49
C PHE A 226 -4.70 18.89 -7.44
N GLY A 227 -3.91 17.95 -7.93
CA GLY A 227 -2.46 18.08 -7.90
C GLY A 227 -1.74 16.88 -8.52
N SER A 228 -0.41 16.96 -8.51
CA SER A 228 0.47 15.88 -8.95
C SER A 228 0.36 14.65 -8.05
N TRP A 229 0.75 13.50 -8.56
CA TRP A 229 0.76 12.24 -7.81
C TRP A 229 1.60 12.34 -6.52
N ASP A 230 2.77 12.99 -6.60
CA ASP A 230 3.63 13.19 -5.43
C ASP A 230 3.02 14.15 -4.39
N ALA A 231 2.28 15.17 -4.83
CA ALA A 231 1.55 16.06 -3.92
C ALA A 231 0.39 15.33 -3.24
N ALA A 232 -0.32 14.49 -4.00
CA ALA A 232 -1.39 13.66 -3.51
C ALA A 232 -0.90 12.67 -2.44
N ARG A 233 0.20 11.95 -2.70
CA ARG A 233 0.81 11.04 -1.73
C ARG A 233 1.26 11.74 -0.46
N ARG A 234 1.84 12.94 -0.58
CA ARG A 234 2.24 13.75 0.58
C ARG A 234 1.03 14.13 1.42
N ASP A 235 -0.06 14.61 0.81
CA ASP A 235 -1.29 14.95 1.54
C ASP A 235 -1.88 13.74 2.28
N CYS A 236 -1.88 12.54 1.68
CA CYS A 236 -2.33 11.35 2.37
C CYS A 236 -1.44 10.99 3.58
N ARG A 237 -0.12 11.06 3.41
CA ARG A 237 0.85 10.79 4.50
C ARG A 237 0.73 11.77 5.65
N ASP A 238 0.53 13.05 5.35
CA ASP A 238 0.30 14.09 6.37
C ASP A 238 -0.97 13.83 7.20
N ARG A 239 -1.91 13.02 6.69
CA ARG A 239 -3.15 12.59 7.36
C ARG A 239 -3.04 11.24 8.08
N GLY A 240 -1.85 10.64 8.11
CA GLY A 240 -1.64 9.29 8.64
C GLY A 240 -2.24 8.19 7.77
N ALA A 241 -2.27 8.41 6.46
CA ALA A 241 -2.76 7.51 5.42
C ALA A 241 -1.70 7.35 4.31
N ASP A 242 -2.00 6.61 3.24
CA ASP A 242 -1.24 6.69 1.98
C ASP A 242 -2.26 6.75 0.81
N LEU A 243 -1.80 6.84 -0.43
CA LEU A 243 -2.68 6.73 -1.60
C LEU A 243 -3.37 5.37 -1.63
N LEU A 244 -4.63 5.36 -2.09
CA LEU A 244 -5.45 4.15 -2.24
C LEU A 244 -4.69 3.01 -2.91
N VAL A 245 -4.72 1.84 -2.27
CA VAL A 245 -4.30 0.56 -2.85
C VAL A 245 -5.55 -0.22 -3.21
N ILE A 246 -5.57 -0.86 -4.38
CA ILE A 246 -6.72 -1.66 -4.80
C ILE A 246 -6.27 -3.11 -4.83
N ASN A 247 -6.55 -3.83 -3.74
CA ASN A 247 -6.12 -5.21 -3.54
C ASN A 247 -7.27 -6.23 -3.67
N SER A 248 -8.50 -5.75 -3.90
CA SER A 248 -9.69 -6.59 -4.04
C SER A 248 -10.64 -6.06 -5.12
N PRO A 249 -11.41 -6.95 -5.80
CA PRO A 249 -12.50 -6.52 -6.67
C PRO A 249 -13.57 -5.66 -5.96
N GLU A 250 -13.77 -5.90 -4.67
CA GLU A 250 -14.68 -5.17 -3.81
C GLU A 250 -14.26 -3.69 -3.68
N GLU A 251 -12.97 -3.42 -3.44
CA GLU A 251 -12.44 -2.05 -3.42
C GLU A 251 -12.57 -1.35 -4.78
N GLN A 252 -12.25 -2.06 -5.87
CA GLN A 252 -12.42 -1.52 -7.22
C GLN A 252 -13.88 -1.09 -7.47
N ASN A 253 -14.85 -1.90 -7.03
CA ASN A 253 -16.27 -1.56 -7.16
C ASN A 253 -16.69 -0.42 -6.22
N PHE A 254 -16.14 -0.38 -5.01
CA PHE A 254 -16.43 0.65 -4.00
C PHE A 254 -16.09 2.07 -4.47
N LEU A 255 -15.09 2.23 -5.35
CA LEU A 255 -14.71 3.51 -5.96
C LEU A 255 -15.89 4.28 -6.56
N SER A 256 -16.83 3.57 -7.18
CA SER A 256 -18.04 4.16 -7.78
C SER A 256 -18.91 4.90 -6.77
N THR A 257 -18.83 4.53 -5.48
CA THR A 257 -19.55 5.18 -4.40
C THR A 257 -18.83 6.44 -3.89
N ILE A 258 -17.51 6.55 -4.11
CA ILE A 258 -16.67 7.65 -3.64
C ILE A 258 -16.71 8.81 -4.63
N THR A 259 -16.51 8.53 -5.93
CA THR A 259 -16.32 9.56 -6.96
C THR A 259 -16.76 9.11 -8.36
N THR A 260 -17.30 10.05 -9.14
CA THR A 260 -17.54 9.89 -10.58
C THR A 260 -16.37 10.35 -11.44
N GLU A 261 -15.46 11.16 -10.88
CA GLU A 261 -14.32 11.77 -11.57
C GLU A 261 -13.09 10.86 -11.59
N GLY A 262 -12.10 11.24 -12.40
CA GLY A 262 -10.79 10.58 -12.40
C GLY A 262 -9.95 10.96 -11.18
N VAL A 263 -9.26 9.99 -10.60
CA VAL A 263 -8.49 10.16 -9.36
C VAL A 263 -7.17 9.40 -9.37
N TRP A 264 -6.14 9.98 -8.76
CA TRP A 264 -4.89 9.29 -8.46
C TRP A 264 -5.11 8.13 -7.47
N ILE A 265 -4.40 7.04 -7.73
CA ILE A 265 -4.27 5.87 -6.86
C ILE A 265 -2.79 5.60 -6.58
N GLY A 266 -2.49 4.69 -5.66
CA GLY A 266 -1.13 4.42 -5.19
C GLY A 266 -0.25 3.60 -6.13
N LEU A 267 -0.70 3.30 -7.34
CA LEU A 267 0.04 2.47 -8.29
C LEU A 267 0.99 3.34 -9.13
N ASN A 268 2.26 2.94 -9.23
CA ASN A 268 3.32 3.66 -9.96
C ASN A 268 4.43 2.69 -10.40
N ASP A 269 5.22 3.06 -11.40
CA ASP A 269 6.44 2.35 -11.82
C ASP A 269 7.67 3.27 -11.92
N LYS A 270 7.61 4.44 -11.27
CA LYS A 270 8.66 5.48 -11.16
C LYS A 270 10.09 5.00 -10.89
N GLU A 271 10.26 3.84 -10.26
CA GLU A 271 11.58 3.27 -9.97
C GLU A 271 12.15 2.44 -11.12
N GLN A 272 11.28 1.75 -11.85
CA GLN A 272 11.65 0.91 -12.97
C GLN A 272 10.45 0.79 -13.91
N GLU A 273 10.56 1.46 -15.05
CA GLU A 273 9.62 1.40 -16.16
C GLU A 273 9.12 -0.02 -16.43
N GLY A 274 7.80 -0.17 -16.52
CA GLY A 274 7.10 -1.44 -16.74
C GLY A 274 6.99 -2.33 -15.50
N THR A 275 7.57 -1.92 -14.35
CA THR A 275 7.50 -2.66 -13.07
C THR A 275 6.64 -1.89 -12.07
N TRP A 276 5.32 -2.07 -12.21
CA TRP A 276 4.32 -1.43 -11.37
C TRP A 276 4.34 -1.95 -9.92
N LYS A 277 4.15 -1.02 -8.98
CA LYS A 277 4.10 -1.30 -7.55
C LYS A 277 3.14 -0.37 -6.81
N TRP A 278 2.57 -0.91 -5.74
CA TRP A 278 1.74 -0.14 -4.81
C TRP A 278 2.60 0.67 -3.83
N VAL A 279 2.05 1.79 -3.36
CA VAL A 279 2.69 2.65 -2.35
C VAL A 279 2.97 1.95 -1.02
N ASP A 280 2.22 0.88 -0.69
CA ASP A 280 2.37 0.08 0.53
C ASP A 280 3.33 -1.11 0.37
N GLY A 281 3.84 -1.34 -0.85
CA GLY A 281 4.76 -2.43 -1.18
C GLY A 281 4.10 -3.79 -1.41
N THR A 282 2.77 -3.87 -1.41
CA THR A 282 2.06 -5.10 -1.77
C THR A 282 2.28 -5.47 -3.25
N PRO A 283 2.29 -6.77 -3.60
CA PRO A 283 2.46 -7.19 -4.99
C PRO A 283 1.24 -6.82 -5.83
N VAL A 284 1.46 -6.39 -7.08
CA VAL A 284 0.39 -6.12 -8.04
C VAL A 284 -0.13 -7.44 -8.61
N THR A 285 -1.18 -7.99 -8.00
CA THR A 285 -1.80 -9.27 -8.40
C THR A 285 -3.10 -9.10 -9.17
N LEU A 286 -3.79 -7.96 -8.99
CA LEU A 286 -5.01 -7.57 -9.67
C LEU A 286 -4.75 -6.29 -10.46
N THR A 287 -5.29 -6.23 -11.68
CA THR A 287 -5.20 -5.03 -12.51
C THR A 287 -6.53 -4.75 -13.20
N TYR A 288 -6.86 -3.48 -13.35
CA TYR A 288 -8.05 -3.00 -14.02
C TYR A 288 -7.73 -1.97 -15.09
N TRP A 289 -6.59 -2.13 -15.78
CA TRP A 289 -6.18 -1.28 -16.90
C TRP A 289 -7.26 -1.17 -17.96
N ALA A 290 -7.40 0.03 -18.53
CA ALA A 290 -8.23 0.23 -19.70
C ALA A 290 -7.67 -0.52 -20.92
N SER A 291 -8.46 -0.61 -21.99
CA SER A 291 -7.95 -1.14 -23.26
C SER A 291 -6.70 -0.35 -23.67
N ASP A 292 -5.67 -1.08 -24.05
CA ASP A 292 -4.40 -0.53 -24.52
C ASP A 292 -3.66 0.31 -23.46
N GLN A 293 -3.83 -0.03 -22.18
CA GLN A 293 -3.10 0.57 -21.06
C GLN A 293 -2.38 -0.51 -20.23
N PRO A 294 -1.26 -0.18 -19.55
CA PRO A 294 -0.54 1.09 -19.65
C PRO A 294 0.17 1.21 -21.02
N ASP A 295 0.13 2.38 -21.66
CA ASP A 295 0.78 2.61 -22.97
C ASP A 295 2.08 3.41 -22.91
N ASN A 296 2.42 3.94 -21.73
CA ASN A 296 3.57 4.80 -21.51
C ASN A 296 3.66 5.90 -22.58
N GLY A 297 2.62 6.73 -22.67
CA GLY A 297 2.47 7.81 -23.65
C GLY A 297 3.54 8.93 -23.61
N GLY A 298 4.65 8.72 -22.89
CA GLY A 298 5.80 9.63 -22.81
C GLY A 298 6.29 9.86 -21.38
N GLU A 299 6.74 8.81 -20.70
CA GLU A 299 7.14 8.78 -19.27
C GLU A 299 5.95 8.97 -18.33
N GLU A 300 5.01 8.03 -18.41
CA GLU A 300 3.74 8.05 -17.68
C GLU A 300 3.76 7.15 -16.43
N ASP A 301 4.60 7.49 -15.46
CA ASP A 301 4.92 6.52 -14.39
C ASP A 301 3.88 6.38 -13.25
N CYS A 302 2.71 6.99 -13.38
CA CYS A 302 1.72 7.11 -12.29
C CYS A 302 0.31 6.73 -12.76
N ALA A 303 -0.36 5.84 -12.02
CA ALA A 303 -1.69 5.39 -12.40
C ALA A 303 -2.81 6.25 -11.80
N HIS A 304 -3.85 6.47 -12.59
CA HIS A 304 -5.12 7.02 -12.12
C HIS A 304 -6.29 6.11 -12.51
N VAL A 305 -7.38 6.23 -11.77
CA VAL A 305 -8.69 5.67 -12.13
C VAL A 305 -9.40 6.65 -13.06
N ARG A 306 -9.95 6.17 -14.17
CA ARG A 306 -10.71 6.97 -15.15
C ARG A 306 -12.13 7.25 -14.67
N SER A 307 -12.76 8.26 -15.25
CA SER A 307 -14.15 8.64 -14.98
C SER A 307 -15.18 7.73 -15.68
N ASP A 308 -14.76 6.60 -16.25
CA ASP A 308 -15.65 5.66 -16.93
C ASP A 308 -16.43 4.78 -15.94
N GLU A 309 -17.47 4.10 -16.44
CA GLU A 309 -18.34 3.27 -15.61
C GLU A 309 -17.59 2.10 -14.94
N LYS A 310 -16.53 1.61 -15.59
CA LYS A 310 -15.72 0.48 -15.10
C LYS A 310 -14.63 0.90 -14.12
N LYS A 311 -14.40 2.20 -13.93
CA LYS A 311 -13.29 2.75 -13.15
C LYS A 311 -11.94 2.19 -13.60
N SER A 312 -11.78 2.04 -14.91
CA SER A 312 -10.58 1.46 -15.50
C SER A 312 -9.36 2.36 -15.27
N TRP A 313 -8.17 1.77 -15.22
CA TRP A 313 -6.94 2.47 -14.92
C TRP A 313 -6.25 2.99 -16.19
N ASN A 314 -5.58 4.13 -16.08
CA ASN A 314 -4.68 4.69 -17.07
C ASN A 314 -3.35 5.01 -16.40
N ASP A 315 -2.25 4.84 -17.09
CA ASP A 315 -1.00 5.48 -16.72
C ASP A 315 -0.99 6.92 -17.24
N LEU A 316 -0.40 7.85 -16.49
CA LEU A 316 -0.27 9.24 -16.88
C LEU A 316 1.03 9.83 -16.32
N SER A 317 1.50 10.91 -16.94
CA SER A 317 2.57 11.71 -16.35
C SER A 317 2.22 12.09 -14.90
N CYS A 318 3.10 11.74 -13.96
CA CYS A 318 2.94 12.02 -12.53
C CYS A 318 2.74 13.51 -12.20
N SER A 319 3.10 14.40 -13.13
CA SER A 319 2.91 15.85 -13.03
C SER A 319 1.48 16.33 -13.31
N SER A 320 0.63 15.45 -13.87
CA SER A 320 -0.77 15.74 -14.17
C SER A 320 -1.56 16.08 -12.91
N SER A 321 -2.68 16.79 -13.07
CA SER A 321 -3.44 17.32 -11.94
C SER A 321 -4.79 16.63 -11.79
N PHE A 322 -4.90 15.73 -10.81
CA PHE A 322 -6.14 15.02 -10.47
C PHE A 322 -6.47 15.15 -8.99
N GLN A 323 -7.73 14.87 -8.63
CA GLN A 323 -8.08 14.51 -7.26
C GLN A 323 -7.41 13.18 -6.89
N TRP A 324 -7.41 12.82 -5.61
CA TRP A 324 -6.82 11.58 -5.12
C TRP A 324 -7.67 10.98 -4.01
N ILE A 325 -7.50 9.68 -3.78
CA ILE A 325 -8.12 8.98 -2.65
C ILE A 325 -7.02 8.56 -1.69
N CYS A 326 -7.15 9.00 -0.44
CA CYS A 326 -6.32 8.50 0.65
C CYS A 326 -6.98 7.31 1.33
N GLU A 327 -6.19 6.35 1.77
CA GLU A 327 -6.62 5.15 2.47
C GLU A 327 -5.81 4.96 3.76
N LYS A 328 -6.50 4.60 4.85
CA LYS A 328 -5.87 4.09 6.07
C LYS A 328 -6.72 3.03 6.73
N VAL A 329 -6.09 2.14 7.49
CA VAL A 329 -6.80 1.17 8.34
C VAL A 329 -7.65 1.92 9.37
N ALA A 330 -8.86 1.45 9.60
CA ALA A 330 -9.75 2.03 10.60
C ALA A 330 -9.17 1.91 12.03
N GLU A 331 -9.24 3.00 12.79
CA GLU A 331 -8.63 3.09 14.13
C GLU A 331 -9.59 2.65 15.23
N ASN A 332 -9.03 2.06 16.29
CA ASN A 332 -9.73 1.89 17.56
C ASN A 332 -9.72 3.20 18.34
N ASN A 333 -10.92 3.71 18.67
CA ASN A 333 -11.05 4.69 19.75
C ASN A 333 -10.70 4.11 21.12
#